data_AF-A0A8S0ZH44-F1
#
_entry.id   AF-A0A8S0ZH44-F1
#
_cell.length_a   1.000
_cell.length_b   1.000
_cell.length_c   1.000
_cell.angle_alpha   90.00
_cell.angle_beta   90.00
_cell.angle_gamma   90.00
#
_symmetry.space_group_name_H-M   'P 1'
#
loop_
_entity.id
_entity.type
_entity.pdbx_description
1 polymer ?
#
loop_
_entity_poly.entity_id
_entity_poly.type
_entity_poly.pdbx_seq_one_letter_code
_entity_poly.pdbx_strand_id
1 'polypeptide(L)'
;MNRNKAGSHLSPPNAVEITNHPPGSKLEVKEGEDVSLTCLVKNAKPAARIVWYRGNVELKGDKVSKEEIKEVENVDGNPKGVRYTTVSRYV
;
A
#
# COMPACT_ATOMS: atom_id res chain seq x y z
N MET A 1 16.37 38.53 0.28
CA MET A 1 15.34 37.55 -0.10
C MET A 1 15.57 36.23 0.65
N ASN A 2 14.81 35.97 1.72
CA ASN A 2 14.87 34.72 2.48
C ASN A 2 14.27 33.57 1.65
N ARG A 3 15.11 32.62 1.25
CA ARG A 3 14.65 31.31 0.75
C ARG A 3 14.37 30.42 1.95
N ASN A 4 13.16 30.50 2.50
CA ASN A 4 12.65 29.48 3.41
C ASN A 4 12.37 28.22 2.59
N LYS A 5 13.40 27.43 2.31
CA LYS A 5 13.25 26.12 1.68
C LYS A 5 12.72 25.20 2.79
N ALA A 6 11.40 24.99 2.83
CA ALA A 6 10.82 23.93 3.65
C ALA A 6 11.56 22.63 3.28
N GLY A 7 12.37 22.11 4.20
CA GLY A 7 13.03 20.83 3.99
C GLY A 7 11.95 19.78 3.82
N SER A 8 11.94 19.07 2.70
CA SER A 8 11.05 17.93 2.48
C SER A 8 11.44 16.84 3.47
N HIS A 9 10.80 16.84 4.64
CA HIS A 9 11.05 15.88 5.70
C HIS A 9 10.58 14.50 5.25
N LEU A 10 11.54 13.66 4.83
CA LEU A 10 11.27 12.27 4.46
C LEU A 10 11.01 11.48 5.75
N SER A 11 9.79 10.96 5.93
CA SER A 11 9.48 10.05 7.02
C SER A 11 9.21 8.66 6.47
N PRO A 12 9.88 7.62 7.01
CA PRO A 12 9.55 6.25 6.66
C PRO A 12 8.10 5.95 7.09
N PRO A 13 7.45 4.93 6.47
CA PRO A 13 6.16 4.45 6.95
C PRO A 13 6.29 3.94 8.38
N ASN A 14 5.33 4.28 9.23
CA ASN A 14 5.27 3.77 10.60
C ASN A 14 4.72 2.34 10.67
N ALA A 15 3.95 1.92 9.66
CA ALA A 15 3.39 0.59 9.56
C ALA A 15 3.23 0.17 8.09
N VAL A 16 3.54 -1.10 7.80
CA VAL A 16 3.33 -1.77 6.51
C VAL A 16 2.84 -3.19 6.80
N GLU A 17 1.55 -3.44 6.60
CA GLU A 17 0.91 -4.69 7.06
C GLU A 17 -0.09 -5.22 6.05
N ILE A 18 -0.21 -6.55 5.95
CA ILE A 18 -1.31 -7.19 5.24
C ILE A 18 -2.51 -7.25 6.18
N THR A 19 -3.63 -6.62 5.82
CA THR A 19 -4.76 -6.42 6.75
C THR A 19 -5.89 -7.43 6.60
N ASN A 20 -5.98 -8.10 5.45
CA ASN A 20 -7.05 -9.06 5.18
C ASN A 20 -6.65 -10.51 5.52
N HIS A 21 -5.41 -10.74 5.95
CA HIS A 21 -4.90 -12.05 6.37
C HIS A 21 -4.00 -11.90 7.60
N PRO A 22 -4.01 -12.86 8.54
CA PRO A 22 -3.11 -12.83 9.69
C PRO A 22 -1.63 -12.91 9.28
N PRO A 23 -0.72 -12.26 10.00
CA PRO A 23 0.72 -12.38 9.75
C PRO A 23 1.18 -13.84 9.82
N GLY A 24 1.94 -14.28 8.81
CA GLY A 24 2.47 -15.64 8.76
C GLY A 24 1.42 -16.74 8.48
N SER A 25 0.18 -16.38 8.13
CA SER A 25 -0.81 -17.37 7.73
C SER A 25 -0.46 -17.99 6.37
N LYS A 26 -0.88 -19.23 6.18
CA LYS A 26 -0.91 -19.88 4.87
C LYS A 26 -2.31 -19.73 4.30
N LEU A 27 -2.40 -19.39 3.02
CA LEU A 27 -3.66 -19.31 2.30
C LEU A 27 -3.80 -20.53 1.38
N GLU A 28 -4.84 -21.32 1.60
CA GLU A 28 -5.23 -22.41 0.71
C GLU A 28 -6.25 -21.88 -0.31
N VAL A 29 -6.00 -22.16 -1.59
CA VAL A 29 -6.75 -21.56 -2.71
C VAL A 29 -7.05 -22.67 -3.70
N LYS A 30 -8.30 -22.75 -4.17
CA LYS A 30 -8.69 -23.71 -5.20
C LYS A 30 -8.55 -23.11 -6.59
N GLU A 31 -8.37 -23.98 -7.58
CA GLU A 31 -8.39 -23.57 -8.99
C GLU A 31 -9.73 -22.89 -9.32
N GLY A 32 -9.65 -21.74 -10.00
CA GLY A 32 -10.79 -20.89 -10.32
C GLY A 32 -11.15 -19.87 -9.23
N GLU A 33 -10.59 -19.96 -8.02
CA GLU A 33 -10.87 -19.00 -6.95
C GLU A 33 -10.05 -17.71 -7.09
N ASP A 34 -10.69 -16.60 -6.70
CA ASP A 34 -10.07 -15.29 -6.63
C ASP A 34 -9.49 -15.03 -5.24
N VAL A 35 -8.21 -14.65 -5.20
CA VAL A 35 -7.51 -14.28 -3.98
C VAL A 35 -7.25 -12.79 -3.98
N SER A 36 -7.59 -12.14 -2.87
CA SER A 36 -7.22 -10.75 -2.64
C SER A 36 -6.17 -10.62 -1.53
N LEU A 37 -5.22 -9.71 -1.72
CA LEU A 37 -4.26 -9.28 -0.70
C LEU A 37 -4.36 -7.77 -0.56
N THR A 38 -4.51 -7.31 0.68
CA THR A 38 -4.64 -5.88 1.01
C THR A 38 -3.49 -5.46 1.91
N CYS A 39 -2.66 -4.53 1.45
CA CYS A 39 -1.57 -3.93 2.20
C CYS A 39 -1.95 -2.52 2.64
N LEU A 40 -1.79 -2.22 3.93
CA LEU A 40 -1.98 -0.90 4.51
C LEU A 40 -0.63 -0.29 4.87
N VAL A 41 -0.36 0.90 4.35
CA VAL A 41 0.82 1.71 4.64
C VAL A 41 0.40 2.97 5.38
N LYS A 42 1.02 3.28 6.53
CA LYS A 42 0.66 4.45 7.35
C LYS A 42 1.81 5.46 7.48
N ASN A 43 1.48 6.75 7.40
CA ASN A 43 2.34 7.90 7.70
C ASN A 43 3.66 7.98 6.90
N ALA A 44 3.68 7.47 5.66
CA ALA A 44 4.83 7.61 4.76
C ALA A 44 4.87 9.00 4.13
N LYS A 45 5.99 9.71 4.28
CA LYS A 45 6.22 11.02 3.63
C LYS A 45 7.49 10.97 2.78
N PRO A 46 7.39 11.13 1.43
CA PRO A 46 6.16 11.09 0.64
C PRO A 46 5.50 9.70 0.68
N ALA A 47 4.30 9.58 0.10
CA ALA A 47 3.59 8.31 0.04
C ALA A 47 4.49 7.20 -0.54
N ALA A 48 4.60 6.07 0.18
CA ALA A 48 5.46 4.96 -0.23
C ALA A 48 4.91 4.27 -1.49
N ARG A 49 5.81 3.71 -2.30
CA ARG A 49 5.46 2.82 -3.41
C ARG A 49 5.43 1.37 -2.93
N ILE A 50 4.29 0.71 -3.11
CA ILE A 50 4.16 -0.75 -2.89
C ILE A 50 4.22 -1.48 -4.23
N VAL A 51 4.92 -2.61 -4.22
CA VAL A 51 5.11 -3.47 -5.38
C VAL A 51 4.68 -4.88 -5.01
N TRP A 52 3.71 -5.41 -5.74
CA TRP A 52 3.23 -6.78 -5.55
C TRP A 52 3.96 -7.74 -6.49
N TYR A 53 4.29 -8.92 -5.99
CA TYR A 53 4.91 -9.98 -6.78
C TYR A 53 4.10 -11.28 -6.69
N ARG A 54 3.99 -11.99 -7.81
CA ARG A 54 3.55 -13.39 -7.87
C ARG A 54 4.72 -14.22 -8.37
N GLY A 55 5.38 -14.94 -7.47
CA GLY A 55 6.69 -15.53 -7.76
C GLY A 55 7.69 -14.42 -8.10
N ASN A 56 8.32 -14.50 -9.27
CA ASN A 56 9.29 -13.50 -9.74
C ASN A 56 8.67 -12.42 -10.66
N VAL A 57 7.35 -12.40 -10.79
CA VAL A 57 6.64 -11.48 -11.70
C VAL A 57 5.99 -10.35 -10.91
N GLU A 58 6.38 -9.11 -11.21
CA GLU A 58 5.75 -7.91 -10.66
C GLU A 58 4.31 -7.76 -11.20
N LEU A 59 3.34 -7.60 -10.30
CA LEU A 59 1.95 -7.26 -10.65
C LEU A 59 1.85 -5.75 -10.84
N LYS A 60 1.34 -5.34 -12.02
CA LYS A 60 1.24 -3.93 -12.45
C LYS A 60 -0.17 -3.60 -12.94
N GLY A 61 -0.45 -2.31 -13.07
CA GLY A 61 -1.64 -1.79 -13.72
C GLY A 61 -2.93 -2.22 -13.02
N ASP A 62 -3.92 -2.64 -13.81
CA ASP A 62 -5.29 -2.96 -13.36
C ASP A 62 -5.38 -4.09 -12.31
N LYS A 63 -4.30 -4.86 -12.13
CA LYS A 63 -4.21 -5.90 -11.10
C LYS A 63 -3.99 -5.35 -9.69
N VAL A 64 -3.62 -4.07 -9.56
CA VAL A 64 -3.32 -3.41 -8.29
C VAL A 64 -4.12 -2.12 -8.18
N SER A 65 -4.98 -2.03 -7.16
CA SER A 65 -5.68 -0.79 -6.79
C SER A 65 -4.96 -0.08 -5.64
N LYS A 66 -5.03 1.26 -5.65
CA LYS A 66 -4.49 2.14 -4.61
C LYS A 66 -5.59 3.08 -4.14
N GLU A 67 -5.80 3.17 -2.83
CA GLU A 67 -6.77 4.05 -2.19
C GLU A 67 -6.08 4.87 -1.08
N GLU A 68 -6.27 6.18 -1.06
CA GLU A 68 -5.68 7.07 -0.05
C GLU A 68 -6.65 7.30 1.10
N ILE A 69 -6.22 6.97 2.32
CA ILE A 69 -6.97 7.17 3.55
C ILE A 69 -6.70 8.59 4.05
N LYS A 70 -7.72 9.43 3.91
CA LYS A 70 -7.73 10.81 4.41
C LYS A 70 -8.56 10.85 5.70
N GLU A 71 -7.91 10.86 6.86
CA GLU A 71 -8.59 11.28 8.10
C GLU A 71 -8.70 12.81 8.11
N VAL A 72 -9.81 13.33 8.66
CA VAL A 72 -10.22 14.74 8.59
C VAL A 72 -9.11 15.64 9.17
N GLU A 73 -8.74 16.65 8.37
CA GLU A 73 -7.68 17.67 8.53
C GLU A 73 -6.21 17.20 8.41
N ASN A 74 -5.75 17.03 7.17
CA ASN A 74 -4.31 17.01 6.85
C ASN A 74 -3.86 18.40 6.36
N VAL A 75 -3.09 19.10 7.21
CA VAL A 75 -2.50 20.43 6.92
C VAL A 75 -1.30 20.34 5.95
N ASP A 76 -0.71 19.15 5.75
CA ASP A 76 0.50 18.96 4.93
C ASP A 76 0.26 18.28 3.56
N GLY A 77 -1.00 17.94 3.23
CA GLY A 77 -1.34 17.32 1.94
C GLY A 77 -0.87 15.87 1.76
N ASN A 78 -0.26 15.24 2.78
CA ASN A 78 0.12 13.83 2.75
C ASN A 78 -1.02 12.93 3.24
N PRO A 79 -1.27 11.77 2.60
CA PRO A 79 -2.25 10.82 3.11
C PRO A 79 -1.77 10.17 4.41
N LYS A 80 -2.63 10.14 5.44
CA LYS A 80 -2.36 9.44 6.71
C LYS A 80 -2.10 7.96 6.51
N GLY A 81 -2.75 7.36 5.51
CA GLY A 81 -2.42 6.03 5.05
C GLY A 81 -2.81 5.81 3.60
N VAL A 82 -2.25 4.75 3.02
CA VAL A 82 -2.57 4.30 1.68
C VAL A 82 -2.83 2.80 1.72
N ARG A 83 -3.95 2.37 1.15
CA ARG A 83 -4.32 0.97 0.98
C ARG A 83 -4.00 0.53 -0.44
N TYR A 84 -3.25 -0.55 -0.56
CA TYR A 84 -2.91 -1.19 -1.82
C TYR A 84 -3.56 -2.57 -1.85
N THR A 85 -4.39 -2.84 -2.85
CA THR A 85 -5.07 -4.14 -2.97
C THR A 85 -4.73 -4.77 -4.30
N THR A 86 -4.46 -6.08 -4.30
CA THR A 86 -4.35 -6.85 -5.54
C THR A 86 -5.30 -8.03 -5.49
N VAL A 87 -5.90 -8.37 -6.63
CA VAL A 87 -6.74 -9.55 -6.81
C VAL A 87 -6.13 -10.40 -7.91
N SER A 88 -5.95 -11.68 -7.65
CA SER A 88 -5.47 -12.65 -8.64
C SER A 88 -6.33 -13.90 -8.58
N ARG A 89 -6.77 -14.36 -9.75
CA ARG A 89 -7.35 -15.68 -9.92
C ARG A 89 -6.26 -16.75 -9.90
N TYR A 90 -6.49 -17.83 -9.18
CA TYR A 90 -5.68 -19.03 -9.28
C TYR A 90 -6.20 -19.89 -10.42
N VAL A 91 -5.31 -20.26 -11.32
CA VAL A 91 -5.55 -21.11 -12.51
C VAL A 91 -4.47 -22.17 -12.55
#